data_AF-A0A7W8T2E6-F1
#
_entry.id   AF-A0A7W8T2E6-F1
#
_cell.length_a   1.000
_cell.length_b   1.000
_cell.length_c   1.000
_cell.angle_alpha   90.00
_cell.angle_beta   90.00
_cell.angle_gamma   90.00
#
_symmetry.space_group_name_H-M   'P 1'
#
loop_
_entity.id
_entity.type
_entity.pdbx_description
1 polymer ?
#
loop_
_entity_poly.entity_id
_entity_poly.type
_entity_poly.pdbx_seq_one_letter_code
_entity_poly.pdbx_strand_id
1 'polypeptide(L)'
;MPVPILQLGTARPAPVASPPSVLDVLTMPFPYIFWDEWIKYFVTRDPSFNTLSFDPANPGSFRQRIAYLSRIQDINSTDLSAFARRGGKLLIAHGAADGIASTRSTEDYYGRLVRRYGEKKTRNFARCYEVPGFGHTSGAFSPAWDSLTALENWMEHGVTPTNQIISDINPATLGRTRPLCEYPTWPRYTGKGDPNVAASFTCVTSRSKLGLSSRAMWREIARGVAH
;
A
#
# COMPACT_ATOMS: atom_id res chain seq x y z
N MET A 1 26.22 11.60 -1.75
CA MET A 1 24.98 12.36 -2.06
C MET A 1 23.82 11.60 -1.43
N PRO A 2 23.08 12.19 -0.49
CA PRO A 2 22.00 11.49 0.19
C PRO A 2 20.84 11.28 -0.78
N VAL A 3 20.43 10.01 -0.94
CA VAL A 3 19.23 9.62 -1.70
C VAL A 3 18.01 10.19 -0.96
N PRO A 4 17.09 10.91 -1.63
CA PRO A 4 15.93 11.48 -0.96
C PRO A 4 15.06 10.35 -0.39
N ILE A 5 14.90 10.36 0.93
CA ILE A 5 13.90 9.58 1.65
C ILE A 5 12.55 10.21 1.31
N LEU A 6 11.56 9.39 0.94
CA LEU A 6 10.18 9.82 0.76
C LEU A 6 9.59 10.23 2.13
N GLN A 7 9.89 11.45 2.60
CA GLN A 7 9.10 12.12 3.63
C GLN A 7 8.12 13.04 2.90
N LEU A 8 6.85 12.62 2.84
CA LEU A 8 5.73 13.48 2.44
C LEU A 8 5.68 14.68 3.39
N GLY A 9 6.18 15.82 2.91
CA GLY A 9 6.37 17.06 3.66
C GLY A 9 5.07 17.71 4.13
N THR A 10 4.49 17.19 5.20
CA THR A 10 3.52 17.92 6.01
C THR A 10 4.07 18.09 7.42
N ALA A 11 4.40 19.33 7.80
CA ALA A 11 4.46 19.67 9.21
C ALA A 11 3.10 19.34 9.85
N ARG A 12 3.11 18.62 10.98
CA ARG A 12 1.91 18.09 11.64
C ARG A 12 1.03 19.25 12.15
N PRO A 13 -0.31 19.24 11.92
CA PRO A 13 -1.21 20.30 12.41
C PRO A 13 -1.50 20.27 13.92
N ALA A 14 -0.94 19.33 14.69
CA ALA A 14 -1.17 19.24 16.14
C ALA A 14 0.09 18.78 16.89
N PRO A 15 0.43 19.38 18.03
CA PRO A 15 1.47 18.89 18.91
C PRO A 15 0.92 17.67 19.65
N VAL A 16 1.13 16.47 19.11
CA VAL A 16 1.22 15.30 20.00
C VAL A 16 2.50 15.48 20.81
N ALA A 17 2.38 15.45 22.14
CA ALA A 17 3.53 15.46 23.02
C ALA A 17 4.45 14.29 22.61
N SER A 18 5.56 14.66 21.97
CA SER A 18 6.54 13.78 21.33
C SER A 18 6.11 13.14 19.99
N PRO A 19 6.97 13.18 18.94
CA PRO A 19 6.81 12.27 17.82
C PRO A 19 6.92 10.83 18.35
N PRO A 20 6.06 9.89 17.91
CA PRO A 20 6.23 8.49 18.28
C PRO A 20 7.63 8.05 17.83
N SER A 21 8.38 7.50 18.77
CA SER A 21 9.69 6.92 18.53
C SER A 21 9.57 5.76 17.55
N VAL A 22 10.70 5.36 16.94
CA VAL A 22 10.74 4.15 16.10
C VAL A 22 10.25 2.92 16.89
N LEU A 23 10.41 2.94 18.22
CA LEU A 23 9.90 1.91 19.13
C LEU A 23 8.37 1.94 19.27
N ASP A 24 7.73 3.11 19.22
CA ASP A 24 6.27 3.26 19.31
C ASP A 24 5.56 2.76 18.04
N VAL A 25 6.24 2.84 16.89
CA VAL A 25 5.78 2.24 15.63
C VAL A 25 6.01 0.73 15.59
N LEU A 26 7.06 0.24 16.27
CA LEU A 26 7.42 -1.19 16.33
C LEU A 26 6.69 -1.97 17.42
N THR A 27 6.10 -1.29 18.39
CA THR A 27 5.25 -1.90 19.41
C THR A 27 3.79 -1.87 18.93
N MET A 28 3.01 -2.90 19.28
CA MET A 28 1.57 -2.99 18.99
C MET A 28 0.66 -1.86 19.53
N PRO A 29 1.07 -0.84 20.34
CA PRO A 29 0.16 0.21 20.78
C PRO A 29 -0.27 1.16 19.68
N PHE A 30 0.53 1.44 18.64
CA PHE A 30 0.16 2.52 17.69
C PHE A 30 -1.15 2.27 16.93
N PRO A 31 -1.35 1.11 16.25
CA PRO A 31 -2.62 0.84 15.58
C PRO A 31 -3.80 0.82 16.56
N TYR A 32 -3.58 0.27 17.76
CA TYR A 32 -4.58 0.24 18.81
C TYR A 32 -4.98 1.65 19.28
N ILE A 33 -4.01 2.50 19.62
CA ILE A 33 -4.24 3.88 20.08
C ILE A 33 -4.99 4.67 19.01
N PHE A 34 -4.57 4.55 17.74
CA PHE A 34 -5.26 5.24 16.65
C PHE A 34 -6.75 4.86 16.57
N TRP A 35 -7.05 3.56 16.62
CA TRP A 35 -8.43 3.09 16.54
C TRP A 35 -9.23 3.33 17.84
N ASP A 36 -8.60 3.25 19.00
CA ASP A 36 -9.20 3.57 20.30
C ASP A 36 -9.69 5.03 20.31
N GLU A 37 -8.80 5.95 19.95
CA GLU A 37 -9.10 7.38 19.84
C GLU A 37 -10.16 7.64 18.75
N TRP A 38 -10.07 6.98 17.60
CA TRP A 38 -11.06 7.13 16.54
C TRP A 38 -12.46 6.68 17.01
N ILE A 39 -12.57 5.54 17.69
CA ILE A 39 -13.83 5.05 18.23
C ILE A 39 -14.37 6.03 19.29
N LYS A 40 -13.56 6.41 20.28
CA LYS A 40 -13.99 7.30 21.38
C LYS A 40 -14.44 8.67 20.88
N TYR A 41 -13.63 9.33 20.04
CA TYR A 41 -13.88 10.74 19.72
C TYR A 41 -14.66 10.94 18.42
N PHE A 42 -14.54 10.06 17.43
CA PHE A 42 -15.28 10.21 16.17
C PHE A 42 -16.58 9.42 16.16
N VAL A 43 -16.56 8.15 16.60
CA VAL A 43 -17.71 7.25 16.52
C VAL A 43 -18.68 7.48 17.69
N THR A 44 -18.23 7.24 18.93
CA THR A 44 -19.10 7.29 20.11
C THR A 44 -19.25 8.71 20.66
N ARG A 45 -18.24 9.55 20.44
CA ARG A 45 -18.09 10.89 21.03
C ARG A 45 -18.11 10.85 22.56
N ASP A 46 -17.58 9.77 23.12
CA ASP A 46 -17.45 9.52 24.55
C ASP A 46 -16.00 9.11 24.85
N PRO A 47 -15.20 10.00 25.46
CA PRO A 47 -13.81 9.72 25.83
C PRO A 47 -13.66 8.56 26.82
N SER A 48 -14.72 8.23 27.57
CA SER A 48 -14.73 7.15 28.56
C SER A 48 -15.17 5.79 28.00
N PHE A 49 -15.52 5.73 26.71
CA PHE A 49 -16.04 4.52 26.08
C PHE A 49 -15.02 3.38 26.08
N ASN A 50 -15.46 2.17 26.47
CA ASN A 50 -14.65 0.96 26.42
C ASN A 50 -14.61 0.37 25.01
N THR A 51 -13.55 0.67 24.26
CA THR A 51 -13.37 0.26 22.86
C THR A 51 -13.18 -1.24 22.69
N LEU A 52 -12.78 -1.98 23.73
CA LEU A 52 -12.72 -3.45 23.70
C LEU A 52 -14.10 -4.10 23.63
N SER A 53 -15.17 -3.36 23.95
CA SER A 53 -16.56 -3.83 23.82
C SER A 53 -17.17 -3.51 22.44
N PHE A 54 -16.44 -2.81 21.57
CA PHE A 54 -16.93 -2.45 20.25
C PHE A 54 -16.79 -3.61 19.27
N ASP A 55 -17.91 -4.12 18.75
CA ASP A 55 -17.91 -5.10 17.65
C ASP A 55 -17.99 -4.37 16.30
N PRO A 56 -16.90 -4.32 15.51
CA PRO A 56 -16.91 -3.67 14.20
C PRO A 56 -17.80 -4.39 13.17
N ALA A 57 -18.06 -5.69 13.34
CA ALA A 57 -18.99 -6.43 12.47
C ALA A 57 -20.46 -6.12 12.81
N ASN A 58 -20.74 -5.82 14.08
CA ASN A 58 -22.09 -5.48 14.57
C ASN A 58 -22.10 -4.16 15.35
N PRO A 59 -21.86 -3.00 14.69
CA PRO A 59 -21.66 -1.72 15.38
C PRO A 59 -22.94 -1.11 16.00
N GLY A 60 -24.08 -1.82 15.97
CA GLY A 60 -25.34 -1.38 16.56
C GLY A 60 -25.78 0.01 16.12
N SER A 61 -26.09 0.86 17.10
CA SER A 61 -26.51 2.26 16.90
C SER A 61 -25.44 3.13 16.22
N PHE A 62 -24.17 2.74 16.27
CA PHE A 62 -23.07 3.50 15.65
C PHE A 62 -22.96 3.31 14.14
N ARG A 63 -23.71 2.37 13.55
CA ARG A 63 -23.66 2.08 12.09
C ARG A 63 -23.82 3.32 11.22
N GLN A 64 -24.83 4.15 11.50
CA GLN A 64 -25.09 5.36 10.70
C GLN A 64 -23.97 6.39 10.83
N ARG A 65 -23.41 6.51 12.04
CA ARG A 65 -22.30 7.41 12.33
C ARG A 65 -21.03 6.99 11.60
N ILE A 66 -20.70 5.70 11.63
CA ILE A 66 -19.56 5.14 10.88
C ILE A 66 -19.75 5.37 9.39
N ALA A 67 -20.94 5.10 8.84
CA ALA A 67 -21.22 5.35 7.42
C ALA A 67 -21.10 6.83 7.03
N TYR A 68 -21.42 7.75 7.93
CA TYR A 68 -21.18 9.17 7.74
C TYR A 68 -19.68 9.50 7.77
N LEU A 69 -18.94 8.98 8.76
CA LEU A 69 -17.50 9.20 8.88
C LEU A 69 -16.74 8.70 7.66
N SER A 70 -17.05 7.49 7.18
CA SER A 70 -16.46 6.94 5.94
C SER A 70 -16.70 7.86 4.75
N ARG A 71 -17.88 8.50 4.62
CA ARG A 71 -18.12 9.44 3.50
C ARG A 71 -17.25 10.69 3.54
N ILE A 72 -16.84 11.14 4.73
CA ILE A 72 -16.07 12.38 4.89
C ILE A 72 -14.57 12.13 5.10
N GLN A 73 -14.17 10.92 5.51
CA GLN A 73 -12.78 10.54 5.78
C GLN A 73 -12.18 9.69 4.65
N ASP A 74 -12.98 8.85 3.96
CA ASP A 74 -12.45 7.99 2.91
C ASP A 74 -12.16 8.80 1.65
N ILE A 75 -10.89 8.86 1.25
CA ILE A 75 -10.48 9.39 -0.05
C ILE A 75 -10.45 8.23 -1.05
N ASN A 76 -11.64 7.72 -1.39
CA ASN A 76 -11.80 6.51 -2.21
C ASN A 76 -12.43 6.78 -3.58
N SER A 77 -12.58 8.05 -3.98
CA SER A 77 -13.11 8.43 -5.29
C SER A 77 -12.24 7.87 -6.41
N THR A 78 -12.89 7.30 -7.41
CA THR A 78 -12.24 6.75 -8.61
C THR A 78 -12.37 7.67 -9.81
N ASP A 79 -13.05 8.82 -9.67
CA ASP A 79 -13.18 9.78 -10.76
C ASP A 79 -11.95 10.67 -10.88
N LEU A 80 -10.93 10.13 -11.53
CA LEU A 80 -9.70 10.81 -11.91
C LEU A 80 -9.76 11.37 -13.34
N SER A 81 -10.97 11.60 -13.88
CA SER A 81 -11.13 11.99 -15.30
C SER A 81 -10.54 13.37 -15.60
N ALA A 82 -10.70 14.34 -14.68
CA ALA A 82 -10.10 15.65 -14.83
C ALA A 82 -8.56 15.58 -14.74
N PHE A 83 -8.04 14.78 -13.80
CA PHE A 83 -6.60 14.54 -13.65
C PHE A 83 -5.99 13.90 -14.90
N ALA A 84 -6.57 12.80 -15.39
CA ALA A 84 -6.10 12.11 -16.57
C ALA A 84 -6.19 12.98 -17.84
N ARG A 85 -7.28 13.76 -18.03
CA ARG A 85 -7.42 14.68 -19.17
C ARG A 85 -6.37 15.80 -19.18
N ARG A 86 -5.90 16.23 -18.01
CA ARG A 86 -4.83 17.23 -17.88
C ARG A 86 -3.42 16.61 -18.04
N GLY A 87 -3.32 15.34 -18.41
CA GLY A 87 -2.05 14.64 -18.59
C GLY A 87 -1.44 14.11 -17.30
N GLY A 88 -2.15 14.17 -16.17
CA GLY A 88 -1.67 13.73 -14.86
C GLY A 88 -1.18 12.28 -14.85
N LYS A 89 -0.13 12.03 -14.05
CA LYS A 89 0.54 10.73 -13.90
C LYS A 89 0.59 10.34 -12.43
N LEU A 90 0.20 9.11 -12.12
CA LEU A 90 0.10 8.57 -10.77
C LEU A 90 0.93 7.29 -10.66
N LEU A 91 1.89 7.29 -9.76
CA LEU A 91 2.65 6.11 -9.36
C LEU A 91 2.18 5.69 -7.97
N ILE A 92 1.66 4.47 -7.85
CA ILE A 92 1.21 3.88 -6.59
C ILE A 92 2.17 2.74 -6.25
N ALA A 93 2.83 2.81 -5.10
CA ALA A 93 3.66 1.72 -4.59
C ALA A 93 3.20 1.36 -3.18
N HIS A 94 3.06 0.07 -2.89
CA HIS A 94 2.64 -0.42 -1.58
C HIS A 94 3.46 -1.65 -1.18
N GLY A 95 3.92 -1.70 0.07
CA GLY A 95 4.55 -2.89 0.63
C GLY A 95 3.58 -4.07 0.75
N ALA A 96 3.96 -5.24 0.24
CA ALA A 96 3.12 -6.44 0.34
C ALA A 96 3.14 -7.09 1.73
N ALA A 97 4.03 -6.63 2.62
CA ALA A 97 4.13 -7.04 4.01
C ALA A 97 3.68 -5.92 4.97
N ASP A 98 2.92 -4.93 4.49
CA ASP A 98 2.39 -3.85 5.31
C ASP A 98 1.33 -4.40 6.30
N GLY A 99 1.65 -4.33 7.60
CA GLY A 99 0.80 -4.78 8.69
C GLY A 99 -0.11 -3.71 9.28
N ILE A 100 0.01 -2.45 8.83
CA ILE A 100 -0.78 -1.30 9.31
C ILE A 100 -1.87 -0.97 8.28
N ALA A 101 -1.48 -0.82 7.02
CA ALA A 101 -2.40 -0.60 5.90
C ALA A 101 -2.42 -1.85 5.02
N SER A 102 -3.59 -2.46 4.86
CA SER A 102 -3.69 -3.65 4.01
C SER A 102 -3.44 -3.28 2.55
N THR A 103 -2.49 -3.98 1.91
CA THR A 103 -2.25 -3.87 0.46
C THR A 103 -3.53 -4.15 -0.35
N ARG A 104 -4.44 -4.98 0.18
CA ARG A 104 -5.75 -5.30 -0.45
C ARG A 104 -6.60 -4.06 -0.75
N SER A 105 -6.53 -3.04 0.09
CA SER A 105 -7.25 -1.78 -0.14
C SER A 105 -6.72 -1.04 -1.37
N THR A 106 -5.41 -1.10 -1.60
CA THR A 106 -4.77 -0.51 -2.79
C THR A 106 -5.06 -1.33 -4.04
N GLU A 107 -5.02 -2.67 -3.93
CA GLU A 107 -5.43 -3.57 -5.00
C GLU A 107 -6.87 -3.29 -5.46
N ASP A 108 -7.81 -3.18 -4.51
CA ASP A 108 -9.21 -2.87 -4.84
C ASP A 108 -9.34 -1.49 -5.49
N TYR A 109 -8.67 -0.47 -4.96
CA TYR A 109 -8.71 0.88 -5.53
C TYR A 109 -8.21 0.89 -6.98
N TYR A 110 -7.03 0.33 -7.22
CA TYR A 110 -6.48 0.23 -8.59
C TYR A 110 -7.38 -0.62 -9.49
N GLY A 111 -7.92 -1.72 -8.98
CA GLY A 111 -8.92 -2.53 -9.69
C GLY A 111 -10.18 -1.75 -10.06
N ARG A 112 -10.68 -0.87 -9.18
CA ARG A 112 -11.80 0.03 -9.48
C ARG A 112 -11.44 1.07 -10.54
N LEU A 113 -10.22 1.61 -10.54
CA LEU A 113 -9.73 2.47 -11.63
C LEU A 113 -9.73 1.73 -12.98
N VAL A 114 -9.19 0.51 -13.02
CA VAL A 114 -9.22 -0.36 -14.21
C VAL A 114 -10.65 -0.65 -14.67
N ARG A 115 -11.58 -0.97 -13.75
CA ARG A 115 -13.00 -1.17 -14.08
C ARG A 115 -13.66 0.08 -14.68
N ARG A 116 -13.30 1.27 -14.19
CA ARG A 116 -13.88 2.55 -14.64
C ARG A 116 -13.33 3.01 -15.99
N TYR A 117 -12.02 2.90 -16.20
CA TYR A 117 -11.34 3.49 -17.35
C TYR A 117 -10.94 2.48 -18.43
N GLY A 118 -10.90 1.20 -18.10
CA GLY A 118 -10.29 0.15 -18.91
C GLY A 118 -8.77 0.11 -18.72
N GLU A 119 -8.18 -1.08 -18.86
CA GLU A 119 -6.76 -1.32 -18.56
C GLU A 119 -5.81 -0.38 -19.31
N LYS A 120 -5.99 -0.27 -20.63
CA LYS A 120 -5.14 0.59 -21.48
C LYS A 120 -5.17 2.05 -21.03
N LYS A 121 -6.35 2.58 -20.72
CA LYS A 121 -6.50 3.97 -20.30
C LYS A 121 -5.94 4.19 -18.90
N THR A 122 -6.20 3.27 -17.97
CA THR A 122 -5.62 3.34 -16.61
C THR A 122 -4.11 3.35 -16.68
N ARG A 123 -3.47 2.42 -17.42
CA ARG A 123 -2.01 2.37 -17.56
C ARG A 123 -1.39 3.64 -18.16
N ASN A 124 -2.15 4.44 -18.91
CA ASN A 124 -1.65 5.72 -19.45
C ASN A 124 -1.52 6.83 -18.41
N PHE A 125 -2.19 6.73 -17.27
CA PHE A 125 -2.15 7.77 -16.23
C PHE A 125 -1.88 7.24 -14.81
N ALA A 126 -2.02 5.94 -14.55
CA ALA A 126 -1.80 5.32 -13.25
C ALA A 126 -1.06 4.00 -13.40
N ARG A 127 -0.01 3.81 -12.59
CA ARG A 127 0.73 2.55 -12.42
C ARG A 127 0.67 2.14 -10.96
N CYS A 128 0.50 0.85 -10.70
CA CYS A 128 0.49 0.29 -9.36
C CYS A 128 1.56 -0.79 -9.23
N TYR A 129 2.28 -0.78 -8.11
CA TYR A 129 3.37 -1.69 -7.81
C TYR A 129 3.22 -2.22 -6.40
N GLU A 130 3.37 -3.54 -6.24
CA GLU A 130 3.46 -4.17 -4.93
C GLU A 130 4.90 -4.61 -4.69
N VAL A 131 5.45 -4.28 -3.51
CA VAL A 131 6.85 -4.57 -3.17
C VAL A 131 6.89 -5.71 -2.14
N PRO A 132 7.27 -6.93 -2.52
CA PRO A 132 7.42 -8.05 -1.59
C PRO A 132 8.46 -7.76 -0.51
N GLY A 133 8.15 -8.10 0.74
CA GLY A 133 9.06 -7.94 1.88
C GLY A 133 9.14 -6.52 2.44
N PHE A 134 8.51 -5.54 1.79
CA PHE A 134 8.35 -4.18 2.33
C PHE A 134 7.08 -4.08 3.17
N GLY A 135 7.21 -3.58 4.41
CA GLY A 135 6.09 -3.27 5.30
C GLY A 135 5.68 -1.80 5.23
N HIS A 136 5.05 -1.27 6.29
CA HIS A 136 4.53 0.11 6.31
C HIS A 136 5.63 1.17 6.21
N THR A 137 6.79 0.88 6.81
CA THR A 137 7.96 1.78 6.84
C THR A 137 9.28 1.03 6.72
N SER A 138 9.27 -0.26 7.04
CA SER A 138 10.43 -1.15 7.04
C SER A 138 9.98 -2.58 6.74
N GLY A 139 10.92 -3.48 6.53
CA GLY A 139 10.63 -4.89 6.38
C GLY A 139 11.88 -5.68 6.01
N ALA A 140 11.68 -6.93 5.59
CA ALA A 140 12.76 -7.76 5.07
C ALA A 140 13.42 -7.17 3.81
N PHE A 141 12.73 -6.27 3.11
CA PHE A 141 13.24 -5.46 2.00
C PHE A 141 12.75 -4.02 2.16
N SER A 142 13.66 -3.06 2.20
CA SER A 142 13.32 -1.63 2.29
C SER A 142 13.69 -0.95 0.96
N PRO A 143 12.73 -0.64 0.08
CA PRO A 143 13.00 -0.17 -1.27
C PRO A 143 13.48 1.29 -1.29
N ALA A 144 14.61 1.55 -1.95
CA ALA A 144 14.92 2.84 -2.54
C ALA A 144 14.54 2.82 -4.03
N TRP A 145 13.79 3.84 -4.44
CA TRP A 145 13.34 4.04 -5.81
C TRP A 145 13.41 5.51 -6.17
N ASP A 146 14.11 5.83 -7.26
CA ASP A 146 14.05 7.16 -7.87
C ASP A 146 12.74 7.36 -8.64
N SER A 147 11.65 7.44 -7.88
CA SER A 147 10.29 7.61 -8.40
C SER A 147 10.07 9.00 -8.99
N LEU A 148 10.84 10.01 -8.57
CA LEU A 148 10.73 11.37 -9.07
C LEU A 148 11.23 11.42 -10.51
N THR A 149 12.45 10.93 -10.78
CA THR A 149 12.99 10.85 -12.14
C THR A 149 12.09 9.98 -13.03
N ALA A 150 11.52 8.89 -12.50
CA ALA A 150 10.56 8.06 -13.24
C ALA A 150 9.28 8.85 -13.61
N LEU A 151 8.78 9.68 -12.69
CA LEU A 151 7.59 10.50 -12.92
C LEU A 151 7.86 11.66 -13.89
N GLU A 152 8.99 12.35 -13.75
CA GLU A 152 9.45 13.43 -14.64
C GLU A 152 9.59 12.92 -16.08
N ASN A 153 10.31 11.82 -16.27
CA ASN A 153 10.43 11.17 -17.59
C ASN A 153 9.07 10.79 -18.19
N TRP A 154 8.13 10.33 -17.36
CA TRP A 154 6.81 9.95 -17.84
C TRP A 154 5.93 11.15 -18.19
N MET A 155 6.05 12.24 -17.44
CA MET A 155 5.24 13.45 -17.60
C MET A 155 5.78 14.33 -18.73
N GLU A 156 7.09 14.56 -18.77
CA GLU A 156 7.74 15.54 -19.65
C GLU A 156 8.24 14.94 -20.96
N HIS A 157 8.67 13.67 -20.93
CA HIS A 157 9.27 13.00 -22.08
C HIS A 157 8.42 11.84 -22.64
N GLY A 158 7.28 11.54 -22.01
CA GLY A 158 6.40 10.44 -22.42
C GLY A 158 7.02 9.04 -22.23
N VAL A 159 8.14 8.94 -21.51
CA VAL A 159 8.84 7.67 -21.27
C VAL A 159 8.14 6.93 -20.14
N THR A 160 7.49 5.82 -20.48
CA THR A 160 6.76 5.04 -19.49
C THR A 160 7.72 4.36 -18.50
N PRO A 161 7.43 4.31 -17.19
CA PRO A 161 8.27 3.63 -16.19
C PRO A 161 8.18 2.10 -16.30
N THR A 162 8.82 1.54 -17.32
CA THR A 162 8.94 0.09 -17.52
C THR A 162 10.24 -0.44 -16.93
N ASN A 163 10.22 -1.68 -16.46
CA ASN A 163 11.42 -2.41 -15.99
C ASN A 163 12.26 -1.64 -14.95
N GLN A 164 11.60 -0.85 -14.09
CA GLN A 164 12.28 -0.10 -13.04
C GLN A 164 12.96 -1.09 -12.07
N ILE A 165 14.14 -0.72 -11.55
CA ILE A 165 14.87 -1.51 -10.56
C ILE A 165 14.89 -0.71 -9.26
N ILE A 166 14.62 -1.40 -8.16
CA ILE A 166 14.69 -0.85 -6.80
C ILE A 166 15.80 -1.55 -6.03
N SER A 167 16.45 -0.82 -5.13
CA SER A 167 17.52 -1.32 -4.27
C SER A 167 17.07 -1.40 -2.81
N ASP A 168 17.66 -2.32 -2.06
CA ASP A 168 17.43 -2.48 -0.64
C ASP A 168 18.37 -1.56 0.14
N ILE A 169 17.80 -0.80 1.08
CA ILE A 169 18.57 0.08 1.98
C ILE A 169 18.75 -0.48 3.39
N ASN A 170 18.24 -1.68 3.66
CA ASN A 170 18.49 -2.35 4.93
C ASN A 170 20.00 -2.60 5.11
N PRO A 171 20.61 -2.29 6.27
CA PRO A 171 22.05 -2.45 6.47
C PRO A 171 22.59 -3.86 6.19
N ALA A 172 21.83 -4.90 6.56
CA ALA A 172 22.22 -6.30 6.38
C ALA A 172 22.13 -6.80 4.92
N THR A 173 21.31 -6.14 4.09
CA THR A 173 21.06 -6.54 2.69
C THR A 173 21.29 -5.39 1.73
N LEU A 174 22.10 -4.40 2.15
CA LEU A 174 22.33 -3.15 1.44
C LEU A 174 22.79 -3.41 0.00
N GLY A 175 22.10 -2.81 -0.97
CA GLY A 175 22.45 -2.93 -2.39
C GLY A 175 21.83 -4.15 -3.10
N ARG A 176 21.12 -5.03 -2.39
CA ARG A 176 20.28 -6.06 -3.04
C ARG A 176 19.23 -5.40 -3.93
N THR A 177 19.01 -5.89 -5.15
CA THR A 177 18.08 -5.27 -6.11
C THR A 177 16.93 -6.19 -6.51
N ARG A 178 15.78 -5.59 -6.84
CA ARG A 178 14.59 -6.28 -7.37
C ARG A 178 14.01 -5.50 -8.55
N PRO A 179 13.44 -6.17 -9.57
CA PRO A 179 12.63 -5.48 -10.56
C PRO A 179 11.30 -5.05 -9.92
N LEU A 180 10.88 -3.82 -10.19
CA LEU A 180 9.60 -3.28 -9.76
C LEU A 180 8.53 -3.71 -10.79
N CYS A 181 7.76 -4.73 -10.41
CA CYS A 181 6.77 -5.34 -11.28
C CYS A 181 5.43 -4.62 -11.21
N GLU A 182 4.86 -4.28 -12.36
CA GLU A 182 3.52 -3.67 -12.42
C GLU A 182 2.46 -4.67 -11.96
N TYR A 183 1.61 -4.26 -11.03
CA TYR A 183 0.46 -5.03 -10.56
C TYR A 183 -0.41 -5.46 -11.75
N PRO A 184 -0.88 -6.73 -11.82
CA PRO A 184 -0.87 -7.76 -10.76
C PRO A 184 0.34 -8.71 -10.77
N THR A 185 1.42 -8.35 -11.47
CA THR A 185 2.64 -9.18 -11.53
C THR A 185 3.55 -8.95 -10.32
N TRP A 186 4.44 -9.90 -10.04
CA TRP A 186 5.39 -9.83 -8.93
C TRP A 186 6.75 -10.43 -9.32
N PRO A 187 7.86 -10.02 -8.67
CA PRO A 187 9.19 -10.48 -9.01
C PRO A 187 9.45 -11.90 -8.50
N ARG A 188 9.49 -12.88 -9.40
CA ARG A 188 9.82 -14.27 -9.08
C ARG A 188 11.27 -14.58 -9.41
N TYR A 189 12.01 -15.13 -8.44
CA TYR A 189 13.36 -15.63 -8.67
C TYR A 189 13.32 -16.77 -9.70
N THR A 190 14.24 -16.72 -10.67
CA THR A 190 14.27 -17.69 -11.78
C THR A 190 14.85 -19.05 -11.36
N GLY A 191 15.43 -19.15 -10.17
CA GLY A 191 16.17 -20.34 -9.72
C GLY A 191 17.64 -20.34 -10.15
N LYS A 192 18.10 -19.33 -10.89
CA LYS A 192 19.46 -19.21 -11.42
C LYS A 192 20.01 -17.80 -11.18
N GLY A 193 21.33 -17.68 -11.07
CA GLY A 193 22.03 -16.42 -10.86
C GLY A 193 22.14 -16.03 -9.38
N ASP A 194 22.64 -14.83 -9.11
CA ASP A 194 22.74 -14.30 -7.75
C ASP A 194 21.34 -13.83 -7.28
N PRO A 195 20.80 -14.36 -6.16
CA PRO A 195 19.50 -13.92 -5.62
C PRO A 195 19.52 -12.46 -5.12
N ASN A 196 20.67 -11.80 -5.07
CA ASN A 196 20.79 -10.41 -4.69
C ASN A 196 20.66 -9.42 -5.85
N VAL A 197 20.63 -9.88 -7.11
CA VAL A 197 20.52 -8.98 -8.27
C VAL A 197 19.17 -9.10 -8.99
N ALA A 198 18.63 -7.97 -9.46
CA ALA A 198 17.33 -7.89 -10.12
C ALA A 198 17.25 -8.74 -11.40
N ALA A 199 18.37 -8.89 -12.12
CA ALA A 199 18.44 -9.68 -13.35
C ALA A 199 18.12 -11.18 -13.15
N SER A 200 18.23 -11.69 -11.92
CA SER A 200 17.89 -13.07 -11.58
C SER A 200 16.39 -13.28 -11.34
N PHE A 201 15.57 -12.25 -11.51
CA PHE A 201 14.12 -12.26 -11.29
C PHE A 201 13.37 -11.92 -12.57
N THR A 202 12.14 -12.42 -12.68
CA THR A 202 11.22 -12.07 -13.76
C THR A 202 9.85 -11.76 -13.19
N CYS A 203 9.19 -10.73 -13.74
CA CYS A 203 7.84 -10.39 -13.34
C CYS A 203 6.86 -11.44 -13.89
N VAL A 204 6.14 -12.11 -12.99
CA VAL A 204 5.14 -13.11 -13.35
C VAL A 204 3.79 -12.79 -12.76
N THR A 205 2.71 -13.16 -13.44
CA THR A 205 1.36 -13.10 -12.90
C THR A 205 1.20 -14.17 -11.81
N SER A 206 0.68 -13.80 -10.65
CA SER A 206 0.31 -14.80 -9.65
C SER A 206 -0.92 -15.60 -10.12
N ARG A 207 -0.84 -16.94 -10.12
CA ARG A 207 -1.98 -17.83 -10.44
C ARG A 207 -3.17 -17.63 -9.48
N SER A 208 -2.95 -17.13 -8.26
CA SER A 208 -4.01 -16.84 -7.29
C SER A 208 -4.82 -15.56 -7.59
N LYS A 209 -4.30 -14.65 -8.43
CA LYS A 209 -4.97 -13.39 -8.81
C LYS A 209 -5.79 -13.50 -10.12
N LEU A 210 -5.86 -14.69 -10.72
CA LEU A 210 -6.50 -14.99 -12.02
C LEU A 210 -8.01 -15.29 -11.96
N GLY A 211 -8.70 -14.99 -10.85
CA GLY A 211 -10.17 -15.04 -10.79
C GLY A 211 -10.75 -16.10 -9.86
N LEU A 212 -10.44 -15.99 -8.57
CA LEU A 212 -11.24 -16.63 -7.54
C LEU A 212 -11.97 -15.54 -6.75
N SER A 213 -13.30 -15.52 -6.92
CA SER A 213 -14.23 -14.85 -6.01
C SER A 213 -13.74 -15.04 -4.57
N SER A 214 -13.72 -13.94 -3.81
CA SER A 214 -13.19 -13.81 -2.45
C SER A 214 -13.56 -14.96 -1.49
N ARG A 215 -14.60 -15.74 -1.77
CA ARG A 215 -15.01 -16.93 -1.00
C ARG A 215 -14.08 -18.14 -1.10
N ALA A 216 -13.32 -18.32 -2.19
CA ALA A 216 -12.47 -19.51 -2.33
C ALA A 216 -11.14 -19.39 -1.56
N MET A 217 -10.58 -18.18 -1.49
CA MET A 217 -9.36 -17.89 -0.73
C MET A 217 -9.52 -18.18 0.78
N TRP A 218 -10.69 -17.90 1.36
CA TRP A 218 -10.99 -18.22 2.76
C TRP A 218 -11.10 -19.72 3.05
N ARG A 219 -11.47 -20.55 2.06
CA ARG A 219 -11.55 -22.01 2.22
C ARG A 219 -10.19 -22.71 2.13
N GLU A 220 -9.17 -22.06 1.59
CA GLU A 220 -7.79 -22.58 1.55
C GLU A 220 -7.00 -22.18 2.79
N ILE A 221 -7.15 -20.94 3.28
CA ILE A 221 -6.52 -20.48 4.53
C ILE A 221 -7.03 -21.29 5.74
N ALA A 222 -8.33 -21.63 5.77
CA ALA A 222 -8.88 -22.49 6.82
C ALA A 222 -8.42 -23.97 6.76
N ARG A 223 -7.83 -24.42 5.64
CA ARG A 223 -7.29 -25.78 5.51
C ARG A 223 -5.79 -25.87 5.79
N GLY A 224 -5.07 -24.74 5.80
CA GLY A 224 -3.64 -24.69 6.08
C GLY A 224 -3.25 -24.61 7.55
N VAL A 225 -4.22 -24.67 8.48
CA VAL A 225 -4.00 -24.61 9.95
C VAL A 225 -4.22 -25.98 10.62
N ALA A 226 -4.45 -27.02 9.82
CA ALA A 226 -4.44 -28.40 10.29
C ALA A 226 -3.42 -29.18 9.46
N HIS A 227 -2.13 -29.00 9.75
CA HIS A 227 -1.05 -30.00 9.72
C HIS A 227 0.24 -29.39 10.25
#